data_AF-A0A2K2FU80-F1
#
_entry.id   AF-A0A2K2FU80-F1
#
_cell.length_a   1.000
_cell.length_b   1.000
_cell.length_c   1.000
_cell.angle_alpha   90.00
_cell.angle_beta   90.00
_cell.angle_gamma   90.00
#
_symmetry.space_group_name_H-M   'P 1'
#
loop_
_entity.id
_entity.type
_entity.pdbx_description
1 polymer ?
#
loop_
_entity_poly.entity_id
_entity_poly.type
_entity_poly.pdbx_seq_one_letter_code
_entity_poly.pdbx_strand_id
1 'polypeptide(L)'
;MTEGPPGGRSIDSLSKLIEARSRFAHGAQTDIFDDPHCLAIVRQGTAQQPGSVTLLANGEETQKAIPLGPDHAGQIYRDFLGHCQEEIAADEHGTLIARVNGGSVSVWVPSDAF
;
A
#
# COMPACT_ATOMS: atom_id res chain seq x y z
N MET A 1 -3.58 -14.99 41.14
CA MET A 1 -3.48 -13.64 40.55
C MET A 1 -2.03 -13.47 40.15
N THR A 2 -1.68 -13.82 38.90
CA THR A 2 -0.32 -13.70 38.36
C THR A 2 -0.37 -12.63 37.29
N GLU A 3 0.22 -11.47 37.58
CA GLU A 3 0.35 -10.40 36.61
C GLU A 3 1.24 -10.87 35.46
N GLY A 4 0.72 -10.78 34.24
CA GLY A 4 1.48 -11.02 33.03
C GLY A 4 2.54 -9.94 32.82
N PRO A 5 3.54 -10.18 31.95
CA PRO A 5 4.59 -9.21 31.67
C PRO A 5 3.98 -7.90 31.11
N PRO A 6 4.62 -6.73 31.30
CA PRO A 6 4.12 -5.47 30.79
C PRO A 6 3.90 -5.61 29.27
N GLY A 7 2.63 -5.51 28.86
CA GLY A 7 2.21 -5.77 27.49
C GLY A 7 2.97 -4.89 26.51
N GLY A 8 3.84 -5.50 25.70
CA GLY A 8 4.35 -4.84 24.50
C GLY A 8 3.16 -4.37 23.69
N ARG A 9 3.11 -3.07 23.37
CA ARG A 9 2.00 -2.49 22.61
C ARG A 9 1.84 -3.28 21.32
N SER A 10 0.66 -3.89 21.14
CA SER A 10 0.23 -4.41 19.85
C SER A 10 0.35 -3.29 18.82
N ILE A 11 0.98 -3.59 17.68
CA ILE A 11 0.88 -2.75 16.50
C ILE A 11 -0.37 -3.26 15.77
N ASP A 12 -1.47 -2.53 15.89
CA ASP A 12 -2.80 -2.97 15.42
C ASP A 12 -2.80 -3.39 13.95
N SER A 13 -2.01 -2.72 13.10
CA SER A 13 -1.92 -3.01 11.67
C SER A 13 -0.93 -4.13 11.31
N LEU A 14 -0.15 -4.68 12.26
CA LEU A 14 0.92 -5.64 11.95
C LEU A 14 0.39 -6.95 11.34
N SER A 15 -0.71 -7.48 11.88
CA SER A 15 -1.33 -8.70 11.33
C SER A 15 -1.80 -8.48 9.89
N LYS A 16 -2.43 -7.34 9.60
CA LYS A 16 -2.85 -6.98 8.24
C LYS A 16 -1.66 -6.76 7.30
N LEU A 17 -0.57 -6.17 7.77
CA LEU A 17 0.66 -6.00 6.96
C LEU A 17 1.28 -7.35 6.60
N ILE A 18 1.29 -8.31 7.53
CA ILE A 18 1.77 -9.68 7.26
C ILE A 18 0.88 -10.35 6.21
N GLU A 19 -0.45 -10.22 6.35
CA GLU A 19 -1.40 -10.73 5.36
C GLU A 19 -1.18 -10.09 3.98
N ALA A 20 -1.07 -8.76 3.92
CA ALA A 20 -0.83 -8.02 2.69
C ALA A 20 0.45 -8.50 2.00
N ARG A 21 1.53 -8.70 2.77
CA ARG A 21 2.78 -9.22 2.22
C ARG A 21 2.61 -10.63 1.63
N SER A 22 1.81 -11.48 2.26
CA SER A 22 1.58 -12.84 1.75
C SER A 22 0.76 -12.85 0.46
N ARG A 23 -0.12 -11.86 0.24
CA ARG A 23 -1.08 -11.83 -0.86
C ARG A 23 -0.65 -10.95 -2.03
N PHE A 24 0.16 -9.92 -1.78
CA PHE A 24 0.40 -8.83 -2.75
C PHE A 24 1.87 -8.42 -2.91
N ALA A 25 2.80 -9.04 -2.18
CA ALA A 25 4.24 -8.78 -2.36
C ALA A 25 4.85 -9.70 -3.44
N HIS A 26 4.22 -9.74 -4.61
CA HIS A 26 4.64 -10.56 -5.75
C HIS A 26 5.27 -9.71 -6.86
N GLY A 27 6.06 -10.36 -7.73
CA GLY A 27 6.70 -9.67 -8.85
C GLY A 27 7.87 -8.77 -8.48
N ALA A 28 8.34 -8.04 -9.48
CA ALA A 28 9.44 -7.08 -9.35
C ALA A 28 9.08 -5.95 -8.38
N GLN A 29 10.10 -5.43 -7.69
CA GLN A 29 9.97 -4.30 -6.78
C GLN A 29 10.59 -3.04 -7.39
N THR A 30 9.94 -1.90 -7.17
CA THR A 30 10.50 -0.58 -7.48
C THR A 30 10.25 0.34 -6.30
N ASP A 31 11.30 0.99 -5.81
CA ASP A 31 11.22 1.91 -4.70
C ASP A 31 11.36 3.36 -5.21
N ILE A 32 10.45 4.23 -4.78
CA ILE A 32 10.38 5.64 -5.17
C ILE A 32 10.73 6.50 -3.94
N PHE A 33 11.95 7.05 -3.96
CA PHE A 33 12.55 7.88 -2.91
C PHE A 33 12.80 9.32 -3.41
N ASP A 34 11.78 9.95 -3.99
CA ASP A 34 11.84 11.31 -4.56
C ASP A 34 11.34 12.40 -3.59
N ASP A 35 10.82 12.02 -2.42
CA ASP A 35 10.31 12.91 -1.38
C ASP A 35 10.86 12.49 -0.01
N PRO A 36 11.51 13.39 0.77
CA PRO A 36 12.02 13.07 2.11
C PRO A 36 10.93 12.66 3.12
N HIS A 37 9.67 13.00 2.84
CA HIS A 37 8.54 12.73 3.71
C HIS A 37 7.63 11.60 3.24
N CYS A 38 7.83 11.09 2.03
CA CYS A 38 6.99 10.03 1.46
C CYS A 38 7.78 9.02 0.63
N LEU A 39 7.67 7.76 1.01
CA LEU A 39 8.20 6.61 0.27
C LEU A 39 7.05 5.85 -0.40
N ALA A 40 7.24 5.43 -1.65
CA ALA A 40 6.43 4.37 -2.25
C ALA A 40 7.27 3.14 -2.60
N ILE A 41 6.75 1.96 -2.25
CA ILE A 41 7.27 0.66 -2.66
C ILE A 41 6.22 0.01 -3.56
N VAL A 42 6.58 -0.24 -4.81
CA VAL A 42 5.72 -0.86 -5.81
C VAL A 42 6.13 -2.31 -5.98
N ARG A 43 5.16 -3.22 -5.88
CA ARG A 43 5.27 -4.62 -6.26
C ARG A 43 4.39 -4.82 -7.48
N GLN A 44 4.99 -5.17 -8.61
CA GLN A 44 4.30 -5.23 -9.91
C GLN A 44 3.32 -6.42 -10.04
N GLY A 45 3.39 -7.39 -9.13
CA GLY A 45 2.66 -8.64 -9.31
C GLY A 45 3.26 -9.50 -10.43
N THR A 46 2.59 -10.59 -10.74
CA THR A 46 2.91 -11.50 -11.84
C THR A 46 1.66 -11.73 -12.67
N ALA A 47 1.77 -12.51 -13.75
CA ALA A 47 0.62 -12.92 -14.54
C ALA A 47 -0.47 -13.71 -13.76
N GLN A 48 -0.17 -14.19 -12.54
CA GLN A 48 -1.10 -15.00 -11.73
C GLN A 48 -1.34 -14.45 -10.33
N GLN A 49 -0.45 -13.59 -9.81
CA GLN A 49 -0.51 -13.12 -8.44
C GLN A 49 -0.46 -11.58 -8.41
N PRO A 50 -1.37 -10.91 -7.69
CA PRO A 50 -1.47 -9.47 -7.71
C PRO A 50 -0.27 -8.79 -7.05
N GLY A 51 -0.03 -7.55 -7.45
CA GLY A 51 0.94 -6.65 -6.86
C GLY A 51 0.33 -5.74 -5.79
N SER A 52 1.12 -4.76 -5.33
CA SER A 52 0.68 -3.72 -4.39
C SER A 52 1.49 -2.44 -4.56
N VAL A 53 0.92 -1.33 -4.09
CA VAL A 53 1.63 -0.06 -3.88
C VAL A 53 1.56 0.28 -2.40
N THR A 54 2.68 0.23 -1.71
CA THR A 54 2.78 0.64 -0.30
C THR A 54 3.31 2.06 -0.22
N LEU A 55 2.55 2.96 0.41
CA LEU A 55 3.00 4.31 0.73
C LEU A 55 3.29 4.43 2.22
N LEU A 56 4.38 5.08 2.58
CA LEU A 56 4.69 5.52 3.95
C LEU A 56 4.87 7.03 3.96
N ALA A 57 4.19 7.71 4.88
CA ALA A 57 4.45 9.12 5.17
C ALA A 57 4.99 9.29 6.60
N ASN A 58 6.06 10.06 6.75
CA ASN A 58 6.62 10.41 8.06
C ASN A 58 6.26 11.85 8.51
N GLY A 59 5.55 12.60 7.66
CA GLY A 59 5.10 13.96 7.90
C GLY A 59 3.58 14.08 7.79
N GLU A 60 3.11 15.11 7.08
CA GLU A 60 1.70 15.34 6.81
C GLU A 60 1.11 14.32 5.81
N GLU A 61 -0.21 14.36 5.63
CA GLU A 61 -0.87 13.64 4.55
C GLU A 61 -0.28 14.04 3.20
N THR A 62 -0.13 13.05 2.32
CA THR A 62 0.44 13.26 0.99
C THR A 62 -0.11 12.26 -0.01
N GLN A 63 0.16 12.52 -1.28
CA GLN A 63 -0.18 11.66 -2.40
C GLN A 63 1.01 11.52 -3.35
N LYS A 64 1.11 10.37 -4.02
CA LYS A 64 2.09 10.14 -5.09
C LYS A 64 1.41 9.70 -6.37
N ALA A 65 1.97 10.14 -7.49
CA ALA A 65 1.69 9.58 -8.80
C ALA A 65 2.66 8.41 -9.05
N ILE A 66 2.12 7.19 -9.14
CA ILE A 66 2.92 5.97 -9.35
C ILE A 66 2.63 5.43 -10.75
N PRO A 67 3.63 5.42 -11.66
CA PRO A 67 3.47 4.80 -12.97
C PRO A 67 3.55 3.27 -12.83
N LEU A 68 2.40 2.60 -12.85
CA LEU A 68 2.33 1.13 -12.83
C LEU A 68 2.45 0.54 -14.24
N GLY A 69 2.09 1.33 -15.26
CA GLY A 69 2.16 0.94 -16.66
C GLY A 69 0.81 0.50 -17.22
N PRO A 70 0.70 0.43 -18.55
CA PRO A 70 -0.59 0.35 -19.26
C PRO A 70 -1.43 -0.90 -18.92
N ASP A 71 -0.80 -1.98 -18.46
CA ASP A 71 -1.51 -3.20 -18.03
C ASP A 71 -2.41 -2.96 -16.81
N HIS A 72 -2.18 -1.87 -16.07
CA HIS A 72 -2.98 -1.45 -14.93
C HIS A 72 -3.99 -0.35 -15.27
N ALA A 73 -4.10 0.07 -16.54
CA ALA A 73 -4.98 1.17 -16.93
C ALA A 73 -6.46 0.90 -16.59
N GLY A 74 -7.10 1.88 -15.96
CA GLY A 74 -8.50 1.77 -15.52
C GLY A 74 -8.76 0.81 -14.35
N GLN A 75 -7.73 0.13 -13.82
CA GLN A 75 -7.88 -0.77 -12.69
C GLN A 75 -8.19 0.02 -11.40
N ILE A 76 -9.09 -0.51 -10.59
CA ILE A 76 -9.50 0.08 -9.31
C ILE A 76 -8.65 -0.49 -8.18
N TYR A 77 -8.27 0.36 -7.23
CA TYR A 77 -7.45 0.04 -6.06
C TYR A 77 -8.13 0.48 -4.78
N ARG A 78 -7.83 -0.24 -3.70
CA ARG A 78 -8.31 0.02 -2.33
C ARG A 78 -7.17 -0.11 -1.32
N ASP A 79 -7.21 0.65 -0.23
CA ASP A 79 -6.25 0.51 0.87
C ASP A 79 -6.60 -0.68 1.76
N PHE A 80 -5.75 -1.70 1.71
CA PHE A 80 -5.89 -2.96 2.45
C PHE A 80 -5.88 -2.76 3.97
N LEU A 81 -5.17 -1.74 4.46
CA LEU A 81 -5.14 -1.46 5.90
C LEU A 81 -6.43 -0.77 6.38
N GLY A 82 -7.14 -0.11 5.46
CA GLY A 82 -8.37 0.65 5.74
C GLY A 82 -8.09 2.00 6.39
N HIS A 83 -6.91 2.58 6.20
CA HIS A 83 -6.62 3.94 6.67
C HIS A 83 -7.17 4.99 5.71
N CYS A 84 -7.22 4.65 4.42
CA CYS A 84 -7.96 5.36 3.37
C CYS A 84 -9.24 4.57 3.04
N GLN A 85 -10.36 5.26 2.87
CA GLN A 85 -11.69 4.63 2.66
C GLN A 85 -12.17 4.73 1.22
N GLU A 86 -11.49 5.56 0.42
CA GLU A 86 -11.78 5.76 -0.99
C GLU A 86 -11.31 4.58 -1.87
N GLU A 87 -12.01 4.39 -2.98
CA GLU A 87 -11.48 3.63 -4.12
C GLU A 87 -10.87 4.62 -5.12
N ILE A 88 -9.73 4.25 -5.69
CA ILE A 88 -9.03 5.06 -6.69
C ILE A 88 -8.82 4.24 -7.96
N ALA A 89 -8.83 4.90 -9.12
CA ALA A 89 -8.58 4.25 -10.41
C ALA A 89 -7.22 4.69 -10.95
N ALA A 90 -6.49 3.77 -11.56
CA ALA A 90 -5.36 4.15 -12.40
C ALA A 90 -5.87 4.78 -13.71
N ASP A 91 -5.16 5.78 -14.21
CA ASP A 91 -5.52 6.48 -15.45
C ASP A 91 -5.32 5.60 -16.71
N GLU A 92 -5.54 6.18 -17.89
CA GLU A 92 -5.40 5.49 -19.18
C GLU A 92 -3.96 5.02 -19.50
N HIS A 93 -2.97 5.53 -18.78
CA HIS A 93 -1.57 5.12 -18.89
C HIS A 93 -1.15 4.16 -17.76
N GLY A 94 -2.08 3.84 -16.85
CA GLY A 94 -1.80 3.03 -15.67
C GLY A 94 -1.04 3.79 -14.58
N THR A 95 -1.20 5.12 -14.50
CA THR A 95 -0.69 5.91 -13.38
C THR A 95 -1.72 5.93 -12.26
N LEU A 96 -1.31 5.54 -11.07
CA LEU A 96 -2.15 5.57 -9.87
C LEU A 96 -1.82 6.81 -9.03
N ILE A 97 -2.82 7.63 -8.70
CA ILE A 97 -2.68 8.72 -7.72
C ILE A 97 -3.12 8.20 -6.36
N ALA A 98 -2.15 7.77 -5.54
CA ALA A 98 -2.41 7.12 -4.27
C ALA A 98 -2.10 8.05 -3.09
N ARG A 99 -2.98 8.06 -2.08
CA ARG A 99 -2.86 8.86 -0.85
C ARG A 99 -2.32 8.03 0.31
N VAL A 100 -1.71 8.68 1.29
CA VAL A 100 -1.42 8.12 2.61
C VAL A 100 -1.62 9.19 3.68
N ASN A 101 -2.29 8.81 4.78
CA ASN A 101 -2.44 9.70 5.94
C ASN A 101 -1.06 10.07 6.53
N GLY A 102 -0.93 11.25 7.10
CA GLY A 102 0.31 11.68 7.77
C GLY A 102 0.73 10.75 8.90
N GLY A 103 2.03 10.48 9.02
CA GLY A 103 2.59 9.54 10.01
C GLY A 103 2.08 8.11 9.90
N SER A 104 1.59 7.71 8.72
CA SER A 104 0.91 6.42 8.49
C SER A 104 1.51 5.64 7.32
N VAL A 105 0.94 4.46 7.11
CA VAL A 105 1.18 3.57 5.98
C VAL A 105 -0.15 3.23 5.31
N SER A 106 -0.18 3.16 3.99
CA SER A 106 -1.31 2.59 3.24
C SER A 106 -0.80 1.57 2.25
N VAL A 107 -1.55 0.48 2.04
CA VAL A 107 -1.19 -0.58 1.09
C VAL A 107 -2.32 -0.69 0.07
N TRP A 108 -2.12 -0.05 -1.07
CA TRP A 108 -3.06 -0.05 -2.18
C TRP A 108 -2.93 -1.34 -2.97
N VAL A 109 -4.05 -2.08 -3.08
CA VAL A 109 -4.13 -3.36 -3.79
C VAL A 109 -5.26 -3.33 -4.82
N PRO A 110 -5.18 -4.12 -5.90
CA PRO A 110 -6.28 -4.25 -6.84
C PRO A 110 -7.59 -4.63 -6.14
N SER A 111 -8.64 -3.90 -6.46
CA SER A 111 -9.95 -3.99 -5.82
C SER A 111 -10.61 -5.36 -6.01
N ASP A 112 -10.34 -6.03 -7.12
CA ASP A 112 -10.80 -7.38 -7.46
C ASP A 112 -10.02 -8.50 -6.74
N ALA A 113 -8.88 -8.16 -6.13
CA ALA A 113 -8.03 -9.06 -5.37
C ALA A 113 -8.05 -8.80 -3.85
N PHE A 114 -8.85 -7.83 -3.39
CA PHE A 114 -8.99 -7.40 -1.99
C PHE A 114 -9.50 -8.52 -1.06
#